data_AF-A0A3Q9FQ09-F1
#
_entry.id   AF-A0A3Q9FQ09-F1
#
_cell.length_a   1.000
_cell.length_b   1.000
_cell.length_c   1.000
_cell.angle_alpha   90.00
_cell.angle_beta   90.00
_cell.angle_gamma   90.00
#
_symmetry.space_group_name_H-M   'P 1'
#
loop_
_entity.id
_entity.type
_entity.pdbx_description
1 polymer ?
#
loop_
_entity_poly.entity_id
_entity_poly.type
_entity_poly.pdbx_seq_one_letter_code
_entity_poly.pdbx_strand_id
1 'polypeptide(L)'
;MDGVRRDCKWLIVFFSLLFLITEQSNAQTAERVYFKAAYRSVDHLQIDSTKHFFTLPMSYGQSEINKLPEAEEISRLQIDSVLLVYTNHPKDFDFSVLNTARIDAFSEWFDGAIDDPVIRWRIIKQTKGTFKIDFENLFHGIVVYYKKHPRKELSPEKEIKRKKTIDHKFDHLVKQKLKLDDEVESFTSDVFNKHREEWNKAVVISDWTGSMYPYTIDLLSWLMKERAQDQVNGFVFFNDGDAKMSQHKEIGKTGGVYGIHDSKVMPVMNLMQKVKQKGDGGDLPENDLEALIYAQENFPDAATFILIADNDSEIRDISLLSQLSKPIHIILNKAEFNKAGVPKILIDYKSLAILTGGAIYVNGLEYTTEQEIKDLPDNFLEDH
;
A
#
# COMPACT_ATOMS: atom_id res chain seq x y z
N MET A 1 -60.10 -0.37 -35.39
CA MET A 1 -59.82 -0.61 -36.82
C MET A 1 -58.73 0.36 -37.22
N ASP A 2 -57.50 0.13 -36.78
CA ASP A 2 -56.53 -0.88 -37.24
C ASP A 2 -55.65 -0.34 -38.36
N GLY A 3 -54.34 -0.47 -38.14
CA GLY A 3 -53.26 -0.09 -39.06
C GLY A 3 -51.96 0.13 -38.28
N VAL A 4 -51.58 -0.82 -37.41
CA VAL A 4 -50.59 -1.89 -37.69
C VAL A 4 -49.17 -1.35 -37.96
N ARG A 5 -48.36 -1.48 -36.90
CA ARG A 5 -46.88 -1.52 -36.87
C ARG A 5 -46.30 -2.59 -37.79
N ARG A 6 -45.13 -2.30 -38.37
CA ARG A 6 -43.95 -3.18 -38.68
C ARG A 6 -43.05 -2.39 -39.66
N ASP A 7 -41.72 -2.33 -39.64
CA ASP A 7 -40.65 -3.05 -38.95
C ASP A 7 -39.39 -2.15 -39.00
N CYS A 8 -38.74 -1.88 -37.87
CA CYS A 8 -37.35 -1.38 -37.82
C CYS A 8 -36.51 -2.38 -37.01
N LYS A 9 -36.33 -3.57 -37.56
CA LYS A 9 -35.37 -4.57 -37.06
C LYS A 9 -34.14 -4.52 -37.94
N TRP A 10 -33.17 -3.62 -37.71
CA TRP A 10 -31.79 -3.74 -38.22
C TRP A 10 -30.78 -2.76 -37.56
N LEU A 11 -30.96 -2.34 -36.30
CA LEU A 11 -30.04 -1.39 -35.64
C LEU A 11 -29.68 -1.73 -34.18
N ILE A 12 -29.74 -3.01 -33.79
CA ILE A 12 -29.46 -3.44 -32.39
C ILE A 12 -28.33 -4.50 -32.29
N VAL A 13 -27.54 -4.75 -33.34
CA VAL A 13 -26.48 -5.80 -33.26
C VAL A 13 -25.05 -5.28 -33.50
N PHE A 14 -24.84 -3.95 -33.55
CA PHE A 14 -23.50 -3.40 -33.82
C PHE A 14 -22.94 -2.46 -32.74
N PHE A 15 -23.47 -2.53 -31.51
CA PHE A 15 -22.96 -1.78 -30.34
C PHE A 15 -22.83 -2.68 -29.11
N SER A 16 -22.30 -3.89 -29.30
CA SER A 16 -22.02 -4.84 -28.20
C SER A 16 -20.67 -5.55 -28.35
N LEU A 17 -19.76 -4.96 -29.11
CA LEU A 17 -18.39 -5.44 -29.31
C LEU A 17 -17.51 -4.22 -29.53
N LEU A 18 -16.80 -3.81 -28.48
CA LEU A 18 -15.69 -2.84 -28.38
C LEU A 18 -15.87 -1.84 -27.22
N PHE A 19 -16.06 -2.35 -26.02
CA PHE A 19 -15.56 -1.69 -24.81
C PHE A 19 -15.02 -2.75 -23.85
N LEU A 20 -14.13 -3.60 -24.35
CA LEU A 20 -13.03 -4.12 -23.55
C LEU A 20 -11.93 -3.06 -23.62
N ILE A 21 -12.15 -1.93 -22.94
CA ILE A 21 -11.00 -1.17 -22.46
C ILE A 21 -10.39 -2.08 -21.41
N THR A 22 -9.34 -2.79 -21.80
CA THR A 22 -8.42 -3.35 -20.82
C THR A 22 -8.01 -2.17 -19.95
N GLU A 23 -8.39 -2.17 -18.67
CA GLU A 23 -7.67 -1.41 -17.67
C GLU A 23 -6.20 -1.80 -17.85
N GLN A 24 -5.40 -0.95 -18.48
CA GLN A 24 -3.96 -1.07 -18.38
C GLN A 24 -3.65 -0.80 -16.92
N SER A 25 -3.49 -1.88 -16.15
CA SER A 25 -2.95 -1.80 -14.80
C SER A 25 -1.65 -1.00 -14.90
N ASN A 26 -1.62 0.17 -14.25
CA ASN A 26 -0.45 1.06 -14.21
C ASN A 26 0.73 0.45 -13.42
N ALA A 27 0.71 -0.87 -13.15
CA ALA A 27 1.78 -1.63 -12.54
C ALA A 27 3.01 -1.63 -13.46
N GLN A 28 4.21 -1.68 -12.89
CA GLN A 28 5.39 -2.06 -13.67
C GLN A 28 5.12 -3.43 -14.28
N THR A 29 5.37 -3.56 -15.57
CA THR A 29 5.43 -4.86 -16.21
C THR A 29 6.82 -5.45 -15.99
N ALA A 30 6.94 -6.77 -16.00
CA ALA A 30 8.24 -7.44 -16.05
C ALA A 30 9.14 -6.88 -17.17
N GLU A 31 8.54 -6.53 -18.30
CA GLU A 31 9.23 -5.91 -19.43
C GLU A 31 9.86 -4.56 -19.05
N ARG A 32 9.10 -3.68 -18.37
CA ARG A 32 9.61 -2.40 -17.89
C ARG A 32 10.76 -2.59 -16.89
N VAL A 33 10.65 -3.56 -15.99
CA VAL A 33 11.72 -3.90 -15.05
C VAL A 33 12.97 -4.35 -15.82
N TYR A 34 12.82 -5.28 -16.77
CA TYR A 34 13.91 -5.81 -17.57
C TYR A 34 14.70 -4.70 -18.29
N PHE A 35 14.00 -3.78 -18.96
CA PHE A 35 14.65 -2.72 -19.73
C PHE A 35 15.21 -1.56 -18.90
N LYS A 36 14.67 -1.30 -17.70
CA LYS A 36 15.18 -0.25 -16.81
C LYS A 36 16.26 -0.73 -15.83
N ALA A 37 16.33 -2.03 -15.56
CA ALA A 37 17.26 -2.59 -14.60
C ALA A 37 18.72 -2.41 -15.03
N ALA A 38 19.61 -2.28 -14.04
CA ALA A 38 21.03 -2.16 -14.32
C ALA A 38 21.57 -3.44 -14.96
N TYR A 39 22.17 -3.31 -16.13
CA TYR A 39 22.68 -4.43 -16.92
C TYR A 39 24.18 -4.66 -16.67
N ARG A 40 24.61 -5.92 -16.56
CA ARG A 40 26.02 -6.29 -16.47
C ARG A 40 26.31 -7.58 -17.22
N SER A 41 27.37 -7.58 -18.02
CA SER A 41 27.96 -8.80 -18.58
C SER A 41 29.13 -9.25 -17.70
N VAL A 42 29.22 -10.53 -17.41
CA VAL A 42 30.28 -11.17 -16.61
C VAL A 42 30.68 -12.50 -17.23
N ASP A 43 31.87 -13.00 -16.93
CA ASP A 43 32.26 -14.34 -17.37
C ASP A 43 31.33 -15.41 -16.76
N HIS A 44 31.21 -15.41 -15.43
CA HIS A 44 30.28 -16.24 -14.67
C HIS A 44 29.77 -15.45 -13.47
N LEU A 45 28.58 -15.78 -13.00
CA LEU A 45 28.03 -15.19 -11.79
C LEU A 45 28.88 -15.58 -10.58
N GLN A 46 29.27 -14.58 -9.79
CA GLN A 46 29.80 -14.80 -8.44
C GLN A 46 28.75 -14.32 -7.45
N ILE A 47 28.18 -15.27 -6.70
CA ILE A 47 27.23 -14.96 -5.64
C ILE A 47 28.01 -14.44 -4.43
N ASP A 48 27.55 -13.32 -3.88
CA ASP A 48 28.09 -12.72 -2.67
C ASP A 48 27.57 -13.47 -1.45
N SER A 49 28.29 -14.51 -1.05
CA SER A 49 27.93 -15.37 0.09
C SER A 49 28.03 -14.67 1.45
N THR A 50 28.48 -13.41 1.51
CA THR A 50 28.47 -12.62 2.74
C THR A 50 27.09 -12.05 3.08
N LYS A 51 26.15 -12.13 2.14
CA LYS A 51 24.76 -11.71 2.30
C LYS A 51 23.85 -12.92 2.43
N HIS A 52 22.68 -12.73 3.04
CA HIS A 52 21.62 -13.72 2.96
C HIS A 52 21.03 -13.70 1.55
N PHE A 53 20.93 -14.89 0.96
CA PHE A 53 20.36 -15.06 -0.37
C PHE A 53 19.67 -16.41 -0.48
N PHE A 54 18.73 -16.49 -1.41
CA PHE A 54 18.25 -17.75 -1.96
C PHE A 54 18.25 -17.66 -3.48
N THR A 55 18.24 -18.82 -4.12
CA THR A 55 18.18 -18.93 -5.58
C THR A 55 16.88 -19.59 -6.00
N LEU A 56 16.36 -19.13 -7.14
CA LEU A 56 15.23 -19.70 -7.85
C LEU A 56 15.79 -20.20 -9.18
N PRO A 57 16.35 -21.43 -9.20
CA PRO A 57 16.97 -21.96 -10.39
C PRO A 57 15.92 -22.20 -11.47
N MET A 58 16.29 -21.89 -12.71
CA MET A 58 15.49 -22.14 -13.90
C MET A 58 16.34 -22.95 -14.87
N SER A 59 15.70 -23.78 -15.69
CA SER A 59 16.43 -24.56 -16.69
C SER A 59 16.94 -23.67 -17.84
N TYR A 60 17.99 -24.14 -18.53
CA TYR A 60 18.52 -23.45 -19.72
C TYR A 60 17.42 -23.19 -20.75
N GLY A 61 17.27 -21.93 -21.17
CA GLY A 61 16.23 -21.51 -22.12
C GLY A 61 14.80 -21.53 -21.60
N GLN A 62 14.56 -21.83 -20.31
CA GLN A 62 13.23 -21.90 -19.69
C GLN A 62 12.99 -20.77 -18.70
N SER A 63 11.72 -20.45 -18.46
CA SER A 63 11.29 -19.43 -17.48
C SER A 63 10.67 -19.99 -16.20
N GLU A 64 10.32 -21.28 -16.17
CA GLU A 64 9.77 -21.91 -14.97
C GLU A 64 10.80 -22.04 -13.85
N ILE A 65 10.37 -21.74 -12.62
CA ILE A 65 11.16 -21.92 -11.40
C ILE A 65 11.15 -23.39 -11.03
N ASN A 66 12.32 -24.03 -11.11
CA ASN A 66 12.47 -25.47 -10.84
C ASN A 66 12.32 -25.82 -9.36
N LYS A 67 12.66 -24.88 -8.46
CA LYS A 67 12.69 -25.12 -7.02
C LYS A 67 12.45 -23.82 -6.26
N LEU A 68 11.51 -23.85 -5.31
CA LEU A 68 11.29 -22.79 -4.34
C LEU A 68 12.05 -23.06 -3.04
N PRO A 69 12.43 -22.01 -2.28
CA PRO A 69 12.90 -22.15 -0.90
C PRO A 69 11.72 -22.50 0.03
N GLU A 70 12.01 -22.88 1.28
CA GLU A 70 10.98 -23.19 2.28
C GLU A 70 10.11 -21.96 2.58
N ALA A 71 8.79 -22.09 2.45
CA ALA A 71 7.84 -20.97 2.35
C ALA A 71 7.68 -20.14 3.64
N GLU A 72 7.90 -20.75 4.81
CA GLU A 72 7.62 -20.12 6.11
C GLU A 72 8.59 -18.97 6.44
N GLU A 73 9.81 -18.99 5.88
CA GLU A 73 10.75 -17.88 6.04
C GLU A 73 10.48 -16.75 5.03
N ILE A 74 9.99 -17.06 3.82
CA ILE A 74 10.00 -16.17 2.64
C ILE A 74 9.03 -14.99 2.73
N SER A 75 7.80 -15.22 3.22
CA SER A 75 6.73 -14.21 3.21
C SER A 75 7.05 -12.96 4.04
N ARG A 76 7.99 -13.08 4.99
CA ARG A 76 8.48 -12.00 5.86
C ARG A 76 9.86 -11.48 5.46
N LEU A 77 10.47 -12.02 4.40
CA LEU A 77 11.81 -11.58 4.00
C LEU A 77 11.72 -10.22 3.32
N GLN A 78 12.51 -9.31 3.84
CA GLN A 78 12.69 -8.05 3.17
C GLN A 78 13.72 -8.17 2.05
N ILE A 79 13.23 -8.13 0.82
CA ILE A 79 14.05 -8.22 -0.38
C ILE A 79 14.84 -6.92 -0.57
N ASP A 80 16.15 -7.04 -0.76
CA ASP A 80 17.07 -5.93 -0.97
C ASP A 80 17.46 -5.74 -2.45
N SER A 81 17.55 -6.85 -3.18
CA SER A 81 17.85 -6.85 -4.62
C SER A 81 17.55 -8.20 -5.24
N VAL A 82 17.16 -8.16 -6.51
CA VAL A 82 16.90 -9.33 -7.34
C VAL A 82 17.83 -9.28 -8.54
N LEU A 83 18.50 -10.41 -8.82
CA LEU A 83 19.29 -10.58 -10.03
C LEU A 83 18.60 -11.60 -10.92
N LEU A 84 18.26 -11.19 -12.13
CA LEU A 84 17.97 -12.11 -13.20
C LEU A 84 19.28 -12.50 -13.86
N VAL A 85 19.56 -13.80 -13.93
CA VAL A 85 20.81 -14.35 -14.45
C VAL A 85 20.53 -15.25 -15.64
N TYR A 86 21.16 -14.94 -16.77
CA TYR A 86 21.06 -15.73 -18.00
C TYR A 86 22.42 -15.81 -18.70
N THR A 87 22.51 -16.59 -19.77
CA THR A 87 23.72 -16.76 -20.59
C THR A 87 23.57 -16.11 -21.94
N ASN A 88 24.68 -15.67 -22.55
CA ASN A 88 24.71 -15.13 -23.90
C ASN A 88 24.59 -16.18 -25.03
N HIS A 89 23.99 -17.35 -24.76
CA HIS A 89 23.82 -18.42 -25.74
C HIS A 89 22.33 -18.68 -26.03
N PRO A 90 21.93 -18.79 -27.31
CA PRO A 90 22.76 -18.57 -28.50
C PRO A 90 23.24 -17.11 -28.62
N LYS A 91 24.41 -16.91 -29.23
CA LYS A 91 24.98 -15.57 -29.42
C LYS A 91 24.04 -14.73 -30.28
N ASP A 92 23.99 -13.43 -29.99
CA ASP A 92 23.23 -12.43 -30.74
C ASP A 92 21.70 -12.65 -30.79
N PHE A 93 21.19 -13.49 -29.89
CA PHE A 93 19.75 -13.68 -29.69
C PHE A 93 19.16 -12.62 -28.76
N ASP A 94 17.94 -12.17 -29.06
CA ASP A 94 17.19 -11.29 -28.16
C ASP A 94 16.51 -12.09 -27.07
N PHE A 95 17.04 -11.98 -25.85
CA PHE A 95 16.51 -12.64 -24.66
C PHE A 95 15.42 -11.83 -23.95
N SER A 96 14.95 -10.71 -24.51
CA SER A 96 13.94 -9.85 -23.89
C SER A 96 12.68 -10.62 -23.48
N VAL A 97 12.10 -11.41 -24.38
CA VAL A 97 10.91 -12.23 -24.13
C VAL A 97 11.15 -13.25 -23.03
N LEU A 98 12.22 -14.03 -23.13
CA LEU A 98 12.56 -15.06 -22.14
C LEU A 98 12.78 -14.45 -20.76
N ASN A 99 13.57 -13.38 -20.68
CA ASN A 99 13.92 -12.77 -19.41
C ASN A 99 12.75 -12.00 -18.80
N THR A 100 11.84 -11.45 -19.62
CA THR A 100 10.58 -10.88 -19.15
C THR A 100 9.71 -11.97 -18.51
N ALA A 101 9.51 -13.10 -19.20
CA ALA A 101 8.77 -14.24 -18.68
C ALA A 101 9.36 -14.81 -17.37
N ARG A 102 10.68 -14.70 -17.17
CA ARG A 102 11.35 -15.08 -15.92
C ARG A 102 11.06 -14.12 -14.78
N ILE A 103 10.95 -12.82 -15.06
CA ILE A 103 10.55 -11.83 -14.06
C ILE A 103 9.06 -12.04 -13.72
N ASP A 104 8.21 -12.32 -14.70
CA ASP A 104 6.80 -12.66 -14.46
C ASP A 104 6.66 -13.89 -13.56
N ALA A 105 7.39 -14.98 -13.89
CA ALA A 105 7.42 -16.18 -13.06
C ALA A 105 7.88 -15.90 -11.61
N PHE A 106 8.71 -14.88 -11.38
CA PHE A 106 9.04 -14.44 -10.03
C PHE A 106 7.90 -13.66 -9.36
N SER A 107 7.30 -12.71 -10.08
CA SER A 107 6.20 -11.89 -9.58
C SER A 107 5.00 -12.72 -9.14
N GLU A 108 4.73 -13.86 -9.78
CA GLU A 108 3.68 -14.80 -9.39
C GLU A 108 3.85 -15.33 -7.96
N TRP A 109 5.09 -15.52 -7.51
CA TRP A 109 5.41 -16.00 -6.16
C TRP A 109 5.70 -14.86 -5.17
N PHE A 110 6.06 -13.69 -5.68
CA PHE A 110 6.49 -12.52 -4.91
C PHE A 110 5.66 -11.30 -5.30
N ASP A 111 4.37 -11.35 -4.98
CA ASP A 111 3.41 -10.31 -5.35
C ASP A 111 3.86 -8.91 -4.88
N GLY A 112 3.77 -7.94 -5.79
CA GLY A 112 4.21 -6.56 -5.60
C GLY A 112 5.73 -6.31 -5.70
N ALA A 113 6.58 -7.34 -5.84
CA ALA A 113 8.04 -7.16 -5.81
C ALA A 113 8.63 -6.41 -7.02
N ILE A 114 7.97 -6.45 -8.19
CA ILE A 114 8.38 -5.65 -9.36
C ILE A 114 8.09 -4.17 -9.19
N ASP A 115 7.09 -3.84 -8.38
CA ASP A 115 6.67 -2.49 -8.09
C ASP A 115 7.32 -1.91 -6.83
N ASP A 116 7.92 -2.77 -5.98
CA ASP A 116 8.61 -2.33 -4.77
C ASP A 116 9.83 -1.45 -5.10
N PRO A 117 9.81 -0.15 -4.77
CA PRO A 117 10.88 0.77 -5.11
C PRO A 117 12.16 0.53 -4.30
N VAL A 118 12.11 -0.24 -3.22
CA VAL A 118 13.25 -0.63 -2.39
C VAL A 118 14.05 -1.76 -3.07
N ILE A 119 13.39 -2.60 -3.87
CA ILE A 119 14.04 -3.71 -4.57
C ILE A 119 14.88 -3.18 -5.73
N ARG A 120 16.15 -3.55 -5.74
CA ARG A 120 17.08 -3.22 -6.84
C ARG A 120 17.19 -4.39 -7.80
N TRP A 121 16.70 -4.20 -9.01
CA TRP A 121 16.79 -5.16 -10.09
C TRP A 121 18.11 -5.03 -10.86
N ARG A 122 18.73 -6.17 -11.17
CA ARG A 122 19.93 -6.26 -12.00
C ARG A 122 19.82 -7.41 -12.98
N ILE A 123 20.25 -7.16 -14.21
CA ILE A 123 20.28 -8.16 -15.28
C ILE A 123 21.73 -8.60 -15.49
N ILE A 124 22.01 -9.88 -15.27
CA ILE A 124 23.35 -10.45 -15.37
C ILE A 124 23.41 -11.41 -16.57
N LYS A 125 24.21 -11.06 -17.57
CA LYS A 125 24.54 -11.94 -18.69
C LYS A 125 25.88 -12.61 -18.47
N GLN A 126 25.89 -13.93 -18.41
CA GLN A 126 27.10 -14.75 -18.30
C GLN A 126 27.63 -15.11 -19.70
N THR A 127 28.95 -15.03 -19.88
CA THR A 127 29.59 -15.17 -21.19
C THR A 127 30.62 -16.31 -21.30
N LYS A 128 30.92 -17.01 -20.20
CA LYS A 128 31.91 -18.10 -20.17
C LYS A 128 31.35 -19.39 -20.79
N GLY A 129 31.62 -19.61 -22.06
CA GLY A 129 31.32 -20.87 -22.74
C GLY A 129 31.71 -20.81 -24.21
N THR A 130 31.96 -21.98 -24.80
CA THR A 130 32.19 -22.13 -26.24
C THR A 130 31.07 -22.96 -26.87
N PHE A 131 30.69 -24.05 -26.21
CA PHE A 131 29.68 -24.98 -26.66
C PHE A 131 28.39 -24.82 -25.84
N LYS A 132 27.25 -25.24 -26.42
CA LYS A 132 25.93 -25.19 -25.76
C LYS A 132 25.97 -25.74 -24.33
N ILE A 133 26.66 -26.88 -24.13
CA ILE A 133 26.78 -27.54 -22.84
C ILE A 133 27.46 -26.67 -21.76
N ASP A 134 28.42 -25.82 -22.16
CA ASP A 134 29.08 -24.91 -21.22
C ASP A 134 28.06 -23.92 -20.64
N PHE A 135 27.17 -23.41 -21.50
CA PHE A 135 26.13 -22.47 -21.12
C PHE A 135 24.99 -23.14 -20.35
N GLU A 136 24.64 -24.38 -20.68
CA GLU A 136 23.65 -25.18 -19.94
C GLU A 136 24.08 -25.43 -18.49
N ASN A 137 25.39 -25.56 -18.26
CA ASN A 137 25.97 -25.79 -16.93
C ASN A 137 26.12 -24.51 -16.09
N LEU A 138 25.95 -23.33 -16.68
CA LEU A 138 25.92 -22.07 -15.93
C LEU A 138 24.56 -21.89 -15.24
N PHE A 139 24.55 -21.12 -14.15
CA PHE A 139 23.29 -20.83 -13.45
C PHE A 139 22.35 -20.00 -14.32
N HIS A 140 21.10 -20.46 -14.50
CA HIS A 140 20.00 -19.62 -14.97
C HIS A 140 18.95 -19.50 -13.90
N GLY A 141 18.31 -18.33 -13.86
CA GLY A 141 17.23 -18.07 -12.94
C GLY A 141 17.48 -16.82 -12.13
N ILE A 142 16.97 -16.82 -10.91
CA ILE A 142 16.93 -15.62 -10.08
C ILE A 142 17.73 -15.82 -8.79
N VAL A 143 18.50 -14.80 -8.42
CA VAL A 143 19.12 -14.69 -7.11
C VAL A 143 18.45 -13.56 -6.35
N VAL A 144 17.90 -13.87 -5.18
CA VAL A 144 17.28 -12.89 -4.31
C VAL A 144 18.18 -12.68 -3.11
N TYR A 145 18.65 -11.45 -2.92
CA TYR A 145 19.30 -11.04 -1.68
C TYR A 145 18.26 -10.41 -0.75
N TYR A 146 18.29 -10.82 0.51
CA TYR A 146 17.33 -10.40 1.53
C TYR A 146 18.03 -10.14 2.87
N LYS A 147 17.27 -9.66 3.85
CA LYS A 147 17.73 -9.55 5.25
C LYS A 147 16.89 -10.45 6.15
N LYS A 148 17.56 -11.23 7.00
CA LYS A 148 16.92 -12.15 7.96
C LYS A 148 16.49 -11.46 9.27
N HIS A 149 17.08 -10.30 9.59
CA HIS A 149 16.89 -9.51 10.82
C HIS A 149 17.02 -8.01 10.55
N PRO A 150 16.69 -7.10 11.52
CA PRO A 150 16.77 -5.66 11.30
C PRO A 150 18.15 -5.22 10.81
N ARG A 151 18.14 -4.18 9.97
CA ARG A 151 19.28 -3.66 9.24
C ARG A 151 20.45 -3.29 10.18
N LYS A 152 21.68 -3.71 9.86
CA LYS A 152 22.91 -3.09 10.40
C LYS A 152 22.81 -1.58 10.22
N GLU A 153 23.01 -0.82 11.30
CA GLU A 153 23.00 0.64 11.28
C GLU A 153 23.86 1.18 10.13
N LEU A 154 23.26 2.00 9.29
CA LEU A 154 24.02 2.77 8.31
C LEU A 154 24.67 3.96 9.01
N SER A 155 25.77 4.47 8.44
CA SER A 155 26.20 5.81 8.82
C SER A 155 25.08 6.82 8.53
N PRO A 156 24.94 7.89 9.33
CA PRO A 156 23.89 8.90 9.13
C PRO A 156 23.81 9.41 7.69
N GLU A 157 24.95 9.65 7.04
CA GLU A 157 25.00 10.09 5.63
C GLU A 157 24.39 9.08 4.64
N LYS A 158 24.69 7.79 4.82
CA LYS A 158 24.15 6.71 3.98
C LYS A 158 22.66 6.53 4.23
N GLU A 159 22.22 6.77 5.46
CA GLU A 159 20.82 6.72 5.85
C GLU A 159 20.02 7.84 5.17
N ILE A 160 20.52 9.08 5.23
CA ILE A 160 19.92 10.23 4.55
C ILE A 160 19.83 9.99 3.04
N LYS A 161 20.92 9.51 2.41
CA LYS A 161 20.92 9.21 0.98
C LYS A 161 19.91 8.12 0.61
N ARG A 162 19.75 7.10 1.46
CA ARG A 162 18.75 6.05 1.25
C ARG A 162 17.35 6.64 1.30
N LYS A 163 17.00 7.34 2.38
CA LYS A 163 15.66 7.91 2.59
C LYS A 163 15.27 8.81 1.42
N LYS A 164 16.15 9.74 1.01
CA LYS A 164 15.93 10.57 -0.19
C LYS A 164 15.68 9.79 -1.48
N THR A 165 16.36 8.65 -1.67
CA THR A 165 16.15 7.81 -2.85
C THR A 165 14.80 7.09 -2.80
N ILE A 166 14.38 6.68 -1.61
CA ILE A 166 13.07 6.05 -1.37
C ILE A 166 11.97 7.09 -1.57
N ASP A 167 12.09 8.29 -0.99
CA ASP A 167 11.14 9.41 -1.14
C ASP A 167 10.91 9.73 -2.62
N HIS A 168 11.97 10.02 -3.39
CA HIS A 168 11.83 10.34 -4.82
C HIS A 168 11.10 9.25 -5.62
N LYS A 169 11.33 7.96 -5.31
CA LYS A 169 10.63 6.87 -5.98
C LYS A 169 9.18 6.75 -5.53
N PHE A 170 8.93 6.97 -4.24
CA PHE A 170 7.59 6.97 -3.67
C PHE A 170 6.74 8.10 -4.27
N ASP A 171 7.28 9.32 -4.32
CA ASP A 171 6.59 10.48 -4.89
C ASP A 171 6.22 10.23 -6.36
N HIS A 172 7.15 9.65 -7.13
CA HIS A 172 6.87 9.26 -8.51
C HIS A 172 5.73 8.23 -8.61
N LEU A 173 5.71 7.26 -7.68
CA LEU A 173 4.69 6.22 -7.63
C LEU A 173 3.32 6.80 -7.25
N VAL A 174 3.26 7.69 -6.26
CA VAL A 174 2.04 8.42 -5.83
C VAL A 174 1.47 9.22 -7.00
N LYS A 175 2.30 10.02 -7.68
CA LYS A 175 1.91 10.78 -8.87
C LYS A 175 1.36 9.88 -9.98
N GLN A 176 2.02 8.75 -10.24
CA GLN A 176 1.62 7.83 -11.31
C GLN A 176 0.32 7.09 -11.00
N LYS A 177 0.14 6.63 -9.75
CA LYS A 177 -0.97 5.75 -9.35
C LYS A 177 -2.19 6.51 -8.85
N LEU A 178 -1.99 7.46 -7.94
CA LEU A 178 -3.07 8.20 -7.28
C LEU A 178 -3.41 9.51 -7.99
N LYS A 179 -2.50 10.00 -8.85
CA LYS A 179 -2.58 11.31 -9.53
C LYS A 179 -2.67 12.46 -8.54
N LEU A 180 -1.86 12.38 -7.48
CA LEU A 180 -1.76 13.37 -6.41
C LEU A 180 -0.38 14.03 -6.46
N ASP A 181 -0.33 15.32 -6.12
CA ASP A 181 0.90 16.11 -6.03
C ASP A 181 0.93 16.95 -4.74
N ASP A 182 0.21 16.49 -3.72
CA ASP A 182 0.11 17.19 -2.44
C ASP A 182 1.40 17.03 -1.64
N GLU A 183 1.76 18.08 -0.90
CA GLU A 183 2.85 17.98 0.07
C GLU A 183 2.42 17.07 1.23
N VAL A 184 3.28 16.11 1.55
CA VAL A 184 3.04 15.13 2.61
C VAL A 184 3.37 15.76 3.96
N GLU A 185 2.42 15.78 4.89
CA GLU A 185 2.61 16.24 6.27
C GLU A 185 3.06 15.06 7.16
N SER A 186 4.15 15.20 7.92
CA SER A 186 4.79 14.08 8.65
C SER A 186 4.08 13.63 9.93
N PHE A 187 2.90 14.19 10.26
CA PHE A 187 2.31 14.01 11.58
C PHE A 187 1.93 12.55 11.86
N THR A 188 1.30 11.87 10.90
CA THR A 188 0.85 10.49 11.10
C THR A 188 2.04 9.55 11.30
N SER A 189 3.07 9.67 10.47
CA SER A 189 4.28 8.85 10.60
C SER A 189 5.06 9.12 11.89
N ASP A 190 5.08 10.36 12.39
CA ASP A 190 5.75 10.71 13.65
C ASP A 190 5.09 9.99 14.84
N VAL A 191 3.76 9.91 14.87
CA VAL A 191 3.01 9.16 15.90
C VAL A 191 3.33 7.68 15.80
N PHE A 192 3.24 7.07 14.61
CA PHE A 192 3.60 5.66 14.42
C PHE A 192 5.04 5.35 14.82
N ASN A 193 5.97 6.26 14.54
CA ASN A 193 7.37 6.10 14.90
C ASN A 193 7.59 6.13 16.41
N LYS A 194 6.84 6.97 17.14
CA LYS A 194 6.91 7.06 18.60
C LYS A 194 6.32 5.82 19.28
N HIS A 195 5.21 5.29 18.75
CA HIS A 195 4.50 4.12 19.29
C HIS A 195 4.93 2.80 18.66
N ARG A 196 6.08 2.79 17.98
CA ARG A 196 6.59 1.68 17.16
C ARG A 196 6.67 0.34 17.89
N GLU A 197 6.99 0.35 19.18
CA GLU A 197 7.15 -0.85 20.00
C GLU A 197 5.80 -1.36 20.55
N GLU A 198 4.81 -0.48 20.67
CA GLU A 198 3.48 -0.77 21.23
C GLU A 198 2.51 -1.21 20.14
N TRP A 199 2.55 -0.56 18.97
CA TRP A 199 1.66 -0.80 17.85
C TRP A 199 2.20 -1.90 16.92
N ASN A 200 2.33 -3.11 17.47
CA ASN A 200 2.67 -4.28 16.68
C ASN A 200 1.40 -4.99 16.22
N LYS A 201 1.29 -5.28 14.91
CA LYS A 201 0.10 -5.86 14.26
C LYS A 201 -1.13 -4.96 14.31
N ALA A 202 -0.93 -3.66 14.13
CA ALA A 202 -2.00 -2.68 14.05
C ALA A 202 -2.84 -2.86 12.76
N VAL A 203 -4.11 -2.48 12.82
CA VAL A 203 -4.94 -2.26 11.64
C VAL A 203 -5.19 -0.78 11.52
N VAL A 204 -4.89 -0.24 10.34
CA VAL A 204 -5.06 1.18 10.04
C VAL A 204 -6.40 1.38 9.36
N ILE A 205 -7.26 2.18 9.95
CA ILE A 205 -8.55 2.59 9.41
C ILE A 205 -8.37 4.04 9.01
N SER A 206 -8.47 4.34 7.73
CA SER A 206 -8.18 5.66 7.19
C SER A 206 -9.41 6.20 6.48
N ASP A 207 -9.80 7.41 6.89
CA ASP A 207 -10.54 8.30 6.01
C ASP A 207 -9.72 8.47 4.74
N TRP A 208 -10.35 8.18 3.59
CA TRP A 208 -9.74 8.25 2.28
C TRP A 208 -10.51 9.20 1.35
N THR A 209 -10.95 10.32 1.91
CA THR A 209 -11.47 11.48 1.18
C THR A 209 -10.36 12.45 0.78
N GLY A 210 -10.72 13.43 -0.07
CA GLY A 210 -9.78 14.38 -0.65
C GLY A 210 -8.95 15.17 0.37
N SER A 211 -9.54 15.51 1.53
CA SER A 211 -8.88 16.26 2.61
C SER A 211 -7.79 15.45 3.32
N MET A 212 -7.86 14.12 3.22
CA MET A 212 -7.09 13.18 4.03
C MET A 212 -5.94 12.48 3.32
N TYR A 213 -5.82 12.65 2.00
CA TYR A 213 -4.77 12.00 1.21
C TYR A 213 -3.33 12.18 1.74
N PRO A 214 -2.88 13.39 2.15
CA PRO A 214 -1.50 13.60 2.57
C PRO A 214 -1.10 12.75 3.79
N TYR A 215 -2.01 12.52 4.73
CA TYR A 215 -1.72 11.90 6.02
C TYR A 215 -1.51 10.40 5.93
N THR A 216 -2.33 9.73 5.13
CA THR A 216 -2.19 8.28 4.92
C THR A 216 -1.08 7.95 3.93
N ILE A 217 -0.81 8.85 2.97
CA ILE A 217 0.39 8.75 2.11
C ILE A 217 1.67 8.90 2.92
N ASP A 218 1.69 9.77 3.93
CA ASP A 218 2.81 9.91 4.87
C ASP A 218 3.11 8.58 5.57
N LEU A 219 2.08 7.94 6.12
CA LEU A 219 2.23 6.65 6.78
C LEU A 219 2.83 5.58 5.86
N LEU A 220 2.33 5.48 4.61
CA LEU A 220 2.88 4.52 3.65
C LEU A 220 4.33 4.83 3.28
N SER A 221 4.68 6.11 3.15
CA SER A 221 6.06 6.54 2.95
C SER A 221 6.95 6.10 4.10
N TRP A 222 6.49 6.27 5.34
CA TRP A 222 7.20 5.85 6.55
C TRP A 222 7.34 4.34 6.65
N LEU A 223 6.28 3.56 6.44
CA LEU A 223 6.33 2.09 6.44
C LEU A 223 7.40 1.59 5.46
N MET A 224 7.49 2.22 4.29
CA MET A 224 8.51 1.90 3.29
C MET A 224 9.92 2.30 3.70
N LYS A 225 10.09 3.52 4.21
CA LYS A 225 11.39 4.07 4.64
C LYS A 225 11.96 3.30 5.81
N GLU A 226 11.16 3.09 6.85
CA GLU A 226 11.57 2.47 8.11
C GLU A 226 11.43 0.96 8.11
N ARG A 227 10.96 0.38 6.99
CA ARG A 227 10.86 -1.07 6.83
C ARG A 227 9.95 -1.67 7.92
N ALA A 228 8.87 -0.95 8.21
CA ALA A 228 7.96 -1.21 9.32
C ALA A 228 6.65 -1.89 8.87
N GLN A 229 6.62 -2.47 7.66
CA GLN A 229 5.43 -3.14 7.12
C GLN A 229 4.90 -4.25 8.04
N ASP A 230 5.78 -5.00 8.71
CA ASP A 230 5.39 -6.07 9.65
C ASP A 230 4.65 -5.56 10.90
N GLN A 231 4.63 -4.24 11.13
CA GLN A 231 3.87 -3.63 12.23
C GLN A 231 2.40 -3.44 11.91
N VAL A 232 2.02 -3.49 10.63
CA VAL A 232 0.65 -3.29 10.17
C VAL A 232 0.14 -4.60 9.55
N ASN A 233 -0.97 -5.11 10.07
CA ASN A 233 -1.65 -6.30 9.56
C ASN A 233 -2.49 -6.02 8.32
N GLY A 234 -2.95 -4.78 8.16
CA GLY A 234 -3.80 -4.40 7.06
C GLY A 234 -4.31 -2.98 7.16
N PHE A 235 -5.01 -2.59 6.10
CA PHE A 235 -5.64 -1.28 5.95
C PHE A 235 -7.13 -1.45 5.69
N VAL A 236 -7.92 -0.52 6.21
CA VAL A 236 -9.31 -0.28 5.87
C VAL A 236 -9.42 1.18 5.44
N PHE A 237 -9.98 1.41 4.26
CA PHE A 237 -10.24 2.74 3.73
C PHE A 237 -11.74 2.96 3.62
N PHE A 238 -12.21 4.17 3.92
CA PHE A 238 -13.57 4.59 3.65
C PHE A 238 -13.62 5.91 2.88
N ASN A 239 -14.65 6.11 2.07
CA ASN A 239 -14.83 7.30 1.22
C ASN A 239 -16.27 7.88 1.30
N ASP A 240 -16.97 7.55 2.39
CA ASP A 240 -18.34 7.97 2.67
C ASP A 240 -19.34 7.65 1.56
N GLY A 241 -19.29 6.37 1.14
CA GLY A 241 -20.38 5.74 0.42
C GLY A 241 -20.27 5.80 -1.10
N ASP A 242 -19.07 5.73 -1.68
CA ASP A 242 -18.86 5.59 -3.14
C ASP A 242 -19.59 6.66 -3.98
N ALA A 243 -19.44 7.93 -3.58
CA ALA A 243 -20.08 9.09 -4.22
C ALA A 243 -21.63 9.03 -4.23
N LYS A 244 -22.24 8.28 -3.30
CA LYS A 244 -23.68 8.37 -3.03
C LYS A 244 -24.04 9.81 -2.65
N MET A 245 -25.22 10.26 -3.09
CA MET A 245 -25.79 11.51 -2.59
C MET A 245 -26.13 11.37 -1.10
N SER A 246 -25.97 12.45 -0.33
CA SER A 246 -26.12 12.46 1.14
C SER A 246 -27.43 11.86 1.64
N GLN A 247 -28.55 12.13 0.95
CA GLN A 247 -29.86 11.56 1.30
C GLN A 247 -29.97 10.02 1.18
N HIS A 248 -29.01 9.36 0.52
CA HIS A 248 -28.94 7.91 0.37
C HIS A 248 -27.89 7.26 1.27
N LYS A 249 -27.19 8.05 2.11
CA LYS A 249 -26.20 7.58 3.08
C LYS A 249 -26.93 7.18 4.38
N GLU A 250 -27.59 6.02 4.32
CA GLU A 250 -28.26 5.44 5.49
C GLU A 250 -27.22 4.92 6.49
N ILE A 251 -27.29 5.37 7.74
CA ILE A 251 -26.40 4.92 8.83
C ILE A 251 -26.37 3.39 8.91
N GLY A 252 -25.16 2.82 8.93
CA GLY A 252 -24.91 1.38 8.95
C GLY A 252 -24.98 0.71 7.57
N LYS A 253 -25.26 1.47 6.51
CA LYS A 253 -25.36 1.03 5.11
C LYS A 253 -24.82 2.07 4.13
N THR A 254 -24.04 3.04 4.61
CA THR A 254 -23.41 4.07 3.79
C THR A 254 -22.50 3.42 2.77
N GLY A 255 -21.75 2.39 3.17
CA GLY A 255 -20.86 1.64 2.28
C GLY A 255 -19.57 2.41 1.98
N GLY A 256 -18.92 2.13 0.85
CA GLY A 256 -17.63 2.77 0.54
C GLY A 256 -16.47 2.32 1.44
N VAL A 257 -16.61 1.19 2.13
CA VAL A 257 -15.59 0.61 3.02
C VAL A 257 -14.84 -0.51 2.31
N TYR A 258 -13.51 -0.48 2.35
CA TYR A 258 -12.65 -1.41 1.63
C TYR A 258 -11.45 -1.83 2.48
N GLY A 259 -11.23 -3.13 2.66
CA GLY A 259 -10.11 -3.67 3.44
C GLY A 259 -9.08 -4.48 2.63
N ILE A 260 -7.86 -4.57 3.15
CA ILE A 260 -6.80 -5.47 2.67
C ILE A 260 -5.94 -6.00 3.83
N HIS A 261 -5.68 -7.31 3.84
CA HIS A 261 -4.73 -7.98 4.75
C HIS A 261 -3.30 -7.94 4.19
N ASP A 262 -2.82 -6.74 3.89
CA ASP A 262 -1.45 -6.50 3.44
C ASP A 262 -1.02 -5.09 3.87
N SER A 263 0.28 -4.91 4.09
CA SER A 263 0.92 -3.64 4.42
C SER A 263 2.02 -3.24 3.42
N LYS A 264 2.21 -4.05 2.37
CA LYS A 264 3.07 -3.70 1.25
C LYS A 264 2.47 -2.51 0.51
N VAL A 265 3.33 -1.54 0.21
CA VAL A 265 2.97 -0.27 -0.42
C VAL A 265 2.09 -0.47 -1.66
N MET A 266 2.41 -1.44 -2.51
CA MET A 266 1.77 -1.58 -3.81
C MET A 266 0.36 -2.16 -3.76
N PRO A 267 0.11 -3.30 -3.09
CA PRO A 267 -1.26 -3.76 -2.81
C PRO A 267 -2.12 -2.66 -2.16
N VAL A 268 -1.58 -1.95 -1.17
CA VAL A 268 -2.31 -0.89 -0.47
C VAL A 268 -2.59 0.30 -1.39
N MET A 269 -1.62 0.79 -2.17
CA MET A 269 -1.82 1.88 -3.12
C MET A 269 -2.82 1.53 -4.24
N ASN A 270 -2.84 0.28 -4.70
CA ASN A 270 -3.84 -0.17 -5.66
C ASN A 270 -5.26 -0.13 -5.05
N LEU A 271 -5.40 -0.49 -3.77
CA LEU A 271 -6.67 -0.35 -3.05
C LEU A 271 -7.07 1.13 -2.91
N MET A 272 -6.16 1.99 -2.46
CA MET A 272 -6.39 3.44 -2.36
C MET A 272 -6.82 4.05 -3.70
N GLN A 273 -6.18 3.64 -4.80
CA GLN A 273 -6.55 4.09 -6.14
C GLN A 273 -8.00 3.68 -6.48
N LYS A 274 -8.40 2.44 -6.16
CA LYS A 274 -9.76 1.94 -6.37
C LYS A 274 -10.78 2.71 -5.53
N VAL A 275 -10.50 2.94 -4.24
CA VAL A 275 -11.39 3.67 -3.32
C VAL A 275 -11.60 5.10 -3.82
N LYS A 276 -10.52 5.80 -4.16
CA LYS A 276 -10.56 7.15 -4.75
C LYS A 276 -11.35 7.25 -6.05
N GLN A 277 -11.30 6.22 -6.89
CA GLN A 277 -12.10 6.19 -8.15
C GLN A 277 -13.59 6.00 -7.89
N LYS A 278 -13.97 5.46 -6.74
CA LYS A 278 -15.37 5.24 -6.36
C LYS A 278 -15.98 6.48 -5.71
N GLY A 279 -15.17 7.30 -5.06
CA GLY A 279 -15.58 8.54 -4.42
C GLY A 279 -14.44 9.09 -3.59
N ASP A 280 -14.50 10.38 -3.29
CA ASP A 280 -13.54 11.12 -2.49
C ASP A 280 -14.22 11.98 -1.41
N GLY A 281 -15.43 11.59 -0.99
CA GLY A 281 -16.28 12.26 0.00
C GLY A 281 -17.54 12.87 -0.61
N GLY A 282 -18.08 13.91 0.03
CA GLY A 282 -19.15 14.72 -0.55
C GLY A 282 -19.72 15.79 0.38
N ASP A 283 -20.50 15.36 1.37
CA ASP A 283 -20.92 16.19 2.50
C ASP A 283 -19.99 15.97 3.70
N LEU A 284 -20.01 16.89 4.66
CA LEU A 284 -19.02 16.94 5.73
C LEU A 284 -19.02 15.72 6.68
N PRO A 285 -20.17 15.17 7.12
CA PRO A 285 -20.13 14.02 8.01
C PRO A 285 -19.68 12.74 7.30
N GLU A 286 -18.82 11.94 7.91
CA GLU A 286 -18.21 10.75 7.29
C GLU A 286 -18.62 9.44 8.01
N ASN A 287 -18.42 8.28 7.39
CA ASN A 287 -18.90 6.98 7.90
C ASN A 287 -17.82 6.15 8.64
N ASP A 288 -17.14 6.79 9.61
CA ASP A 288 -16.03 6.22 10.36
C ASP A 288 -16.40 4.92 11.09
N LEU A 289 -17.58 4.84 11.71
CA LEU A 289 -17.90 3.71 12.57
C LEU A 289 -18.23 2.45 11.77
N GLU A 290 -18.86 2.57 10.59
CA GLU A 290 -19.01 1.47 9.64
C GLU A 290 -17.64 0.88 9.27
N ALA A 291 -16.63 1.72 9.05
CA ALA A 291 -15.27 1.28 8.74
C ALA A 291 -14.58 0.61 9.93
N LEU A 292 -14.74 1.14 11.14
CA LEU A 292 -14.20 0.55 12.37
C LEU A 292 -14.85 -0.80 12.70
N ILE A 293 -16.18 -0.93 12.52
CA ILE A 293 -16.90 -2.19 12.71
C ILE A 293 -16.38 -3.22 11.71
N TYR A 294 -16.31 -2.86 10.43
CA TYR A 294 -15.74 -3.71 9.39
C TYR A 294 -14.32 -4.17 9.76
N ALA A 295 -13.47 -3.27 10.27
CA ALA A 295 -12.12 -3.61 10.70
C ALA A 295 -12.12 -4.63 11.85
N GLN A 296 -12.94 -4.44 12.89
CA GLN A 296 -13.00 -5.38 14.01
C GLN A 296 -13.50 -6.77 13.59
N GLU A 297 -14.43 -6.84 12.64
CA GLU A 297 -14.95 -8.11 12.11
C GLU A 297 -13.95 -8.85 11.21
N ASN A 298 -13.22 -8.12 10.36
CA ASN A 298 -12.31 -8.71 9.37
C ASN A 298 -10.88 -8.90 9.90
N PHE A 299 -10.54 -8.27 11.03
CA PHE A 299 -9.24 -8.40 11.70
C PHE A 299 -9.42 -8.76 13.18
N PRO A 300 -10.02 -9.93 13.50
CA PRO A 300 -10.33 -10.31 14.88
C PRO A 300 -9.09 -10.45 15.76
N ASP A 301 -7.94 -10.78 15.16
CA ASP A 301 -6.67 -10.99 15.87
C ASP A 301 -5.80 -9.71 15.99
N ALA A 302 -6.26 -8.58 15.44
CA ALA A 302 -5.53 -7.32 15.56
C ALA A 302 -5.52 -6.83 17.00
N ALA A 303 -4.33 -6.42 17.46
CA ALA A 303 -4.10 -5.93 18.82
C ALA A 303 -4.44 -4.44 18.96
N THR A 304 -4.34 -3.68 17.87
CA THR A 304 -4.48 -2.22 17.88
C THR A 304 -5.28 -1.79 16.64
N PHE A 305 -6.27 -0.92 16.85
CA PHE A 305 -7.06 -0.29 15.79
C PHE A 305 -6.75 1.20 15.81
N ILE A 306 -6.30 1.73 14.67
CA ILE A 306 -5.85 3.12 14.55
C ILE A 306 -6.71 3.81 13.49
N LEU A 307 -7.57 4.75 13.90
CA LEU A 307 -8.32 5.62 13.02
C LEU A 307 -7.45 6.83 12.62
N ILE A 308 -7.38 7.14 11.33
CA ILE A 308 -6.79 8.38 10.80
C ILE A 308 -7.91 9.17 10.16
N ALA A 309 -8.21 10.35 10.70
CA ALA A 309 -9.30 11.21 10.26
C ALA A 309 -8.91 12.70 10.40
N ASP A 310 -9.71 13.62 9.84
CA ASP A 310 -9.60 15.04 10.15
C ASP A 310 -10.55 15.47 11.26
N ASN A 311 -10.22 16.61 11.88
CA ASN A 311 -11.00 17.22 12.93
C ASN A 311 -11.94 18.33 12.40
N ASP A 312 -12.25 18.28 11.11
CA ASP A 312 -13.17 19.20 10.41
C ASP A 312 -14.48 18.49 9.96
N SER A 313 -14.56 17.17 10.15
CA SER A 313 -15.68 16.32 9.73
C SER A 313 -16.26 15.54 10.92
N GLU A 314 -17.59 15.64 11.12
CA GLU A 314 -18.33 14.89 12.15
C GLU A 314 -18.46 13.41 11.78
N ILE A 315 -18.72 12.56 12.78
CA ILE A 315 -18.95 11.13 12.54
C ILE A 315 -20.44 10.92 12.25
N ARG A 316 -20.82 10.74 10.97
CA ARG A 316 -22.20 10.53 10.51
C ARG A 316 -22.92 9.45 11.29
N ASP A 317 -22.21 8.36 11.53
CA ASP A 317 -22.73 7.11 12.06
C ASP A 317 -22.42 6.91 13.54
N ILE A 318 -22.21 8.00 14.31
CA ILE A 318 -21.88 7.96 15.75
C ILE A 318 -22.83 7.10 16.59
N SER A 319 -24.09 6.96 16.18
CA SER A 319 -25.06 6.07 16.81
C SER A 319 -24.66 4.59 16.83
N LEU A 320 -23.71 4.17 15.98
CA LEU A 320 -23.18 2.81 15.93
C LEU A 320 -22.06 2.56 16.96
N LEU A 321 -21.63 3.56 17.72
CA LEU A 321 -20.49 3.47 18.66
C LEU A 321 -20.58 2.31 19.65
N SER A 322 -21.79 2.00 20.12
CA SER A 322 -22.03 0.87 21.03
C SER A 322 -21.70 -0.52 20.47
N GLN A 323 -21.47 -0.63 19.15
CA GLN A 323 -21.10 -1.89 18.50
C GLN A 323 -19.59 -2.15 18.53
N LEU A 324 -18.77 -1.13 18.81
CA LEU A 324 -17.33 -1.29 18.93
C LEU A 324 -16.96 -1.91 20.28
N SER A 325 -16.03 -2.87 20.26
CA SER A 325 -15.67 -3.66 21.44
C SER A 325 -14.19 -3.60 21.82
N LYS A 326 -13.38 -2.92 21.01
CA LYS A 326 -11.93 -2.80 21.18
C LYS A 326 -11.49 -1.33 21.22
N PRO A 327 -10.39 -1.01 21.93
CA PRO A 327 -9.83 0.33 21.95
C PRO A 327 -9.50 0.89 20.57
N ILE A 328 -9.87 2.14 20.34
CA ILE A 328 -9.59 2.87 19.09
C ILE A 328 -8.62 4.01 19.37
N HIS A 329 -7.42 3.93 18.82
CA HIS A 329 -6.46 5.03 18.80
C HIS A 329 -6.78 5.95 17.63
N ILE A 330 -6.93 7.24 17.86
CA ILE A 330 -7.36 8.20 16.82
C ILE A 330 -6.21 9.18 16.55
N ILE A 331 -5.69 9.16 15.33
CA ILE A 331 -4.78 10.18 14.81
C ILE A 331 -5.64 11.21 14.09
N LEU A 332 -5.87 12.34 14.74
CA LEU A 332 -6.65 13.46 14.19
C LEU A 332 -5.75 14.51 13.59
N ASN A 333 -6.10 14.91 12.37
CA ASN A 333 -5.41 15.93 11.60
C ASN A 333 -6.22 17.24 11.59
N LYS A 334 -5.56 18.38 11.39
CA LYS A 334 -6.21 19.71 11.27
C LYS A 334 -7.02 20.14 12.51
N ALA A 335 -6.37 20.24 13.67
CA ALA A 335 -7.03 20.86 14.83
C ALA A 335 -6.59 22.31 15.05
N GLU A 336 -7.55 23.22 15.22
CA GLU A 336 -7.27 24.56 15.71
C GLU A 336 -6.84 24.56 17.18
N PHE A 337 -5.96 25.47 17.56
CA PHE A 337 -5.60 25.70 18.95
C PHE A 337 -6.47 26.79 19.59
N ASN A 338 -6.86 26.56 20.85
CA ASN A 338 -7.37 27.65 21.68
C ASN A 338 -6.24 28.62 22.07
N LYS A 339 -6.58 29.71 22.76
CA LYS A 339 -5.60 30.73 23.21
C LYS A 339 -4.52 30.20 24.15
N ALA A 340 -4.74 29.04 24.78
CA ALA A 340 -3.81 28.39 25.68
C ALA A 340 -2.90 27.37 24.96
N GLY A 341 -3.02 27.22 23.64
CA GLY A 341 -2.25 26.23 22.87
C GLY A 341 -2.75 24.80 23.03
N VAL A 342 -4.02 24.61 23.42
CA VAL A 342 -4.67 23.29 23.50
C VAL A 342 -5.56 23.09 22.26
N PRO A 343 -5.45 21.95 21.55
CA PRO A 343 -6.24 21.70 20.35
C PRO A 343 -7.71 21.54 20.70
N LYS A 344 -8.60 22.10 19.88
CA LYS A 344 -10.05 21.91 19.97
C LYS A 344 -10.44 20.68 19.19
N ILE A 345 -11.24 19.79 19.77
CA ILE A 345 -11.57 18.49 19.17
C ILE A 345 -13.07 18.31 19.04
N LEU A 346 -13.53 17.75 17.91
CA LEU A 346 -14.94 17.42 17.71
C LEU A 346 -15.40 16.40 18.76
N ILE A 347 -16.60 16.61 19.29
CA ILE A 347 -17.13 15.84 20.42
C ILE A 347 -17.29 14.34 20.09
N ASP A 348 -17.52 14.02 18.82
CA ASP A 348 -17.67 12.64 18.35
C ASP A 348 -16.38 11.84 18.54
N TYR A 349 -15.21 12.40 18.18
CA TYR A 349 -13.93 11.72 18.38
C TYR A 349 -13.56 11.60 19.87
N LYS A 350 -13.90 12.61 20.69
CA LYS A 350 -13.77 12.50 22.16
C LYS A 350 -14.61 11.33 22.68
N SER A 351 -15.86 11.24 22.23
CA SER A 351 -16.79 10.17 22.62
C SER A 351 -16.30 8.80 22.18
N LEU A 352 -15.81 8.68 20.94
CA LEU A 352 -15.23 7.46 20.39
C LEU A 352 -14.03 6.98 21.21
N ALA A 353 -13.06 7.85 21.47
CA ALA A 353 -11.88 7.48 22.25
C ALA A 353 -12.25 7.08 23.69
N ILE A 354 -13.10 7.87 24.37
CA ILE A 354 -13.51 7.59 25.75
C ILE A 354 -14.28 6.26 25.85
N LEU A 355 -15.30 6.05 25.01
CA LEU A 355 -16.18 4.89 25.12
C LEU A 355 -15.51 3.58 24.68
N THR A 356 -14.48 3.66 23.84
CA THR A 356 -13.69 2.48 23.45
C THR A 356 -12.48 2.24 24.35
N GLY A 357 -12.14 3.18 25.25
CA GLY A 357 -10.92 3.12 26.07
C GLY A 357 -9.65 3.37 25.25
N GLY A 358 -9.78 4.14 24.17
CA GLY A 358 -8.72 4.52 23.25
C GLY A 358 -7.99 5.82 23.63
N ALA A 359 -7.32 6.42 22.64
CA ALA A 359 -6.49 7.61 22.81
C ALA A 359 -6.63 8.55 21.61
N ILE A 360 -6.31 9.84 21.79
CA ILE A 360 -6.28 10.85 20.71
C ILE A 360 -4.86 11.38 20.56
N TYR A 361 -4.38 11.37 19.32
CA TYR A 361 -3.12 11.94 18.88
C TYR A 361 -3.44 13.06 17.91
N VAL A 362 -3.03 14.28 18.21
CA VAL A 362 -3.40 15.46 17.42
C VAL A 362 -2.32 16.53 17.50
N ASN A 363 -1.90 17.07 16.35
CA ASN A 363 -0.89 18.14 16.23
C ASN A 363 0.40 17.90 17.05
N GLY A 364 0.88 16.66 17.11
CA GLY A 364 2.09 16.25 17.85
C GLY A 364 1.88 16.03 19.36
N LEU A 365 0.65 16.20 19.86
CA LEU A 365 0.26 15.99 21.24
C LEU A 365 -0.53 14.68 21.39
N GLU A 366 -0.52 14.12 22.59
CA GLU A 366 -1.15 12.84 22.90
C GLU A 366 -2.00 12.96 24.15
N TYR A 367 -3.20 12.40 24.08
CA TYR A 367 -4.19 12.38 25.15
C TYR A 367 -4.64 10.93 25.30
N THR A 368 -4.08 10.26 26.32
CA THR A 368 -4.13 8.79 26.46
C THR A 368 -5.01 8.34 27.61
N THR A 369 -5.47 9.28 28.45
CA THR A 369 -6.40 9.01 29.54
C THR A 369 -7.76 9.64 29.28
N GLU A 370 -8.80 9.05 29.84
CA GLU A 370 -10.17 9.59 29.77
C GLU A 370 -10.25 11.04 30.27
N GLN A 371 -9.51 11.37 31.34
CA GLN A 371 -9.51 12.72 31.90
C GLN A 371 -8.84 13.73 30.96
N GLU A 372 -7.67 13.39 30.41
CA GLU A 372 -6.99 14.22 29.41
C GLU A 372 -7.90 14.51 28.21
N ILE A 373 -8.63 13.50 27.72
CA ILE A 373 -9.55 13.65 26.59
C ILE A 373 -10.77 14.51 26.97
N LYS A 374 -11.32 14.34 28.17
CA LYS A 374 -12.43 15.17 28.67
C LYS A 374 -12.06 16.65 28.78
N ASP A 375 -10.82 16.93 29.18
CA ASP A 375 -10.30 18.28 29.38
C ASP A 375 -9.96 19.01 28.06
N LEU A 376 -9.97 18.32 26.93
CA LEU A 376 -9.84 18.94 25.61
C LEU A 376 -11.03 19.88 25.33
N PRO A 377 -10.79 21.12 24.86
CA PRO A 377 -11.87 22.00 24.46
C PRO A 377 -12.60 21.42 23.25
N ASP A 378 -13.91 21.64 23.18
CA ASP A 378 -14.72 21.19 22.06
C ASP A 378 -14.47 22.06 20.82
N ASN A 379 -14.38 21.42 19.66
CA ASN A 379 -14.50 22.08 18.37
C ASN A 379 -15.99 22.18 18.04
N PHE A 380 -16.48 23.38 17.77
CA PHE A 380 -17.84 23.59 17.28
C PHE A 380 -17.70 24.03 15.82
N LEU A 381 -18.09 23.16 14.89
CA LEU A 381 -18.16 23.55 13.49
C LEU A 381 -19.17 24.70 13.36
N GLU A 382 -18.82 25.74 12.62
CA GLU A 382 -19.77 26.79 12.31
C GLU A 382 -20.85 26.19 11.39
N ASP A 383 -22.14 26.38 11.71
CA ASP A 383 -23.24 25.98 10.84
C ASP A 383 -23.03 26.62 9.45
N HIS A 384 -22.71 25.80 8.45
CA HIS A 384 -22.51 26.23 7.07
C HIS A 384 -23.82 26.48 6.30
#